data_AF-A0A5D2RIJ7-F1
#
_entry.id   AF-A0A5D2RIJ7-F1
#
_cell.length_a   1.000
_cell.length_b   1.000
_cell.length_c   1.000
_cell.angle_alpha   90.00
_cell.angle_beta   90.00
_cell.angle_gamma   90.00
#
_symmetry.space_group_name_H-M   'P 1'
#
loop_
_entity.id
_entity.type
_entity.pdbx_description
1 polymer ?
#
loop_
_entity_poly.entity_id
_entity_poly.type
_entity_poly.pdbx_seq_one_letter_code
_entity_poly.pdbx_strand_id
1 'polypeptide(L)'
;MGAYRTEGWDTERRGSDLQSGNQFEYHAFPQTLDKLELEFKREATELGRIRDKEEDEENYKHRELSMLDCNFLYCNPRVTLEVIRDVCLLARMMAANLYYSQLELSMWRYSDELRVRADELHRSLRRYAKHYIEFWKQIPPSEPYRVILGDVRDKLYQTSERSRQLLFHGMSEIPGEANFTNIEQFLEPLELCYRSLCSCGDRPIADGSLLDFLRQVSTFGLSLVKLGIRQESDRHTDVLDAITKHLEIGSYQEWSEEQKQEWLLSEPSGKRVLFGSDIPKTEEIADVLDTFNVLAELPADNFGAYIISTATAPSDVLAVELLQLVLLFEKLADLEAALAALARLFSVDWYRNRINGKQEVMIGYSDSGKDAGCLSAAWQLYKAQEELIKVAKQFGMKLTMFHGRGGTVGRGGGPTHLALLSQPPKTIHGSLRVTVQAEVIKQSFGEEHLCFRTL
;
A
#
# COMPACT_ATOMS: atom_id res chain seq x y z
N MET A 1 48.56 -2.58 -40.14
CA MET A 1 49.42 -1.96 -41.17
C MET A 1 48.57 -0.89 -41.83
N GLY A 2 48.93 0.38 -41.98
CA GLY A 2 50.14 1.16 -41.76
C GLY A 2 49.83 2.49 -42.46
N ALA A 3 49.83 3.63 -41.75
CA ALA A 3 50.91 4.63 -41.83
C ALA A 3 50.98 5.37 -43.20
N TYR A 4 51.16 6.68 -43.34
CA TYR A 4 51.21 7.90 -42.50
C TYR A 4 51.79 9.01 -43.43
N ARG A 5 51.71 10.29 -43.04
CA ARG A 5 52.44 11.50 -43.57
C ARG A 5 51.73 12.34 -44.65
N THR A 6 51.43 13.63 -44.42
CA THR A 6 52.28 14.85 -44.16
C THR A 6 53.09 15.26 -45.39
N GLU A 7 53.38 16.54 -45.73
CA GLU A 7 53.23 17.91 -45.16
C GLU A 7 52.63 18.84 -46.27
N GLY A 8 52.38 20.15 -46.16
CA GLY A 8 52.54 21.17 -45.10
C GLY A 8 52.96 22.54 -45.69
N TRP A 9 52.31 23.63 -45.25
CA TRP A 9 52.80 25.03 -45.24
C TRP A 9 52.94 25.71 -46.65
N ASP A 10 52.89 27.04 -46.85
CA ASP A 10 53.07 28.19 -45.93
C ASP A 10 52.60 29.54 -46.53
N THR A 11 52.30 30.57 -45.69
CA THR A 11 52.43 32.05 -45.93
C THR A 11 51.70 32.78 -47.11
N GLU A 12 51.37 34.09 -47.14
CA GLU A 12 51.43 35.23 -46.20
C GLU A 12 50.64 36.50 -46.69
N ARG A 13 50.29 37.43 -45.76
CA ARG A 13 50.23 38.93 -45.88
C ARG A 13 49.22 39.58 -46.88
N ARG A 14 48.55 40.74 -46.66
CA ARG A 14 48.39 41.83 -45.63
C ARG A 14 46.92 42.35 -45.78
N GLY A 15 46.27 43.12 -44.89
CA GLY A 15 46.58 43.70 -43.57
C GLY A 15 45.61 44.88 -43.26
N SER A 16 45.44 45.23 -41.96
CA SER A 16 44.88 46.50 -41.37
C SER A 16 43.51 47.04 -41.88
N ASP A 17 42.56 47.48 -41.05
CA ASP A 17 42.68 48.28 -39.82
C ASP A 17 41.81 47.81 -38.65
N LEU A 18 42.24 48.11 -37.42
CA LEU A 18 41.54 47.77 -36.17
C LEU A 18 41.94 48.75 -35.06
N GLN A 19 40.99 49.56 -34.57
CA GLN A 19 40.94 50.22 -33.24
C GLN A 19 39.71 51.16 -33.20
N SER A 20 39.05 51.46 -32.08
CA SER A 20 38.82 50.75 -30.79
C SER A 20 37.90 51.64 -29.94
N GLY A 21 36.93 51.09 -29.21
CA GLY A 21 36.12 51.94 -28.32
C GLY A 21 34.91 51.28 -27.66
N ASN A 22 35.13 50.41 -26.67
CA ASN A 22 34.50 50.55 -25.35
C ASN A 22 35.10 49.51 -24.37
N GLN A 23 35.42 49.98 -23.17
CA GLN A 23 36.00 49.17 -22.10
C GLN A 23 34.90 48.35 -21.41
N PHE A 24 35.15 47.05 -21.24
CA PHE A 24 34.55 46.28 -20.15
C PHE A 24 35.63 46.03 -19.11
N GLU A 25 35.48 46.65 -17.94
CA GLU A 25 36.35 46.38 -16.79
C GLU A 25 36.07 44.98 -16.25
N TYR A 26 36.96 44.03 -16.56
CA TYR A 26 36.99 42.76 -15.84
C TYR A 26 37.56 42.99 -14.44
N HIS A 27 36.70 42.98 -13.42
CA HIS A 27 37.15 42.88 -12.03
C HIS A 27 37.96 41.59 -11.84
N ALA A 28 39.24 41.74 -11.53
CA ALA A 28 40.14 40.62 -11.30
C ALA A 28 39.82 39.92 -9.97
N PHE A 29 39.29 38.70 -10.04
CA PHE A 29 39.32 37.73 -8.96
C PHE A 29 40.13 36.50 -9.37
N PRO A 30 41.37 36.33 -8.88
CA PRO A 30 41.99 35.03 -8.84
C PRO A 30 41.35 34.24 -7.69
N GLN A 31 40.16 33.68 -7.92
CA GLN A 31 39.80 32.47 -7.18
C GLN A 31 40.81 31.40 -7.60
N THR A 32 41.65 30.94 -6.67
CA THR A 32 42.50 29.78 -6.93
C THR A 32 41.62 28.58 -7.23
N LEU A 33 42.14 27.61 -7.99
CA LEU A 33 41.39 26.39 -8.36
C LEU A 33 40.77 25.74 -7.11
N ASP A 34 41.51 25.74 -6.00
CA ASP A 34 41.09 25.23 -4.69
C ASP A 34 39.85 25.92 -4.10
N LYS A 35 39.68 27.24 -4.33
CA LYS A 35 38.47 27.97 -3.89
C LYS A 35 37.25 27.56 -4.71
N LEU A 36 37.45 27.38 -6.02
CA LEU A 36 36.39 27.00 -6.94
C LEU A 36 35.98 25.53 -6.72
N GLU A 37 36.94 24.66 -6.40
CA GLU A 37 36.68 23.28 -5.94
C GLU A 37 35.96 23.24 -4.59
N LEU A 38 36.31 24.14 -3.65
CA LEU A 38 35.65 24.23 -2.35
C LEU A 38 34.20 24.76 -2.46
N GLU A 39 33.97 25.75 -3.32
CA GLU A 39 32.62 26.25 -3.64
C GLU A 39 31.79 25.14 -4.34
N PHE A 40 32.35 24.45 -5.34
CA PHE A 40 31.69 23.31 -5.98
C PHE A 40 31.35 22.17 -5.00
N LYS A 41 32.28 21.79 -4.13
CA LYS A 41 32.03 20.79 -3.08
C LYS A 41 30.94 21.24 -2.10
N ARG A 42 30.90 22.53 -1.77
CA ARG A 42 29.87 23.11 -0.91
C ARG A 42 28.50 23.08 -1.58
N GLU A 43 28.39 23.52 -2.83
CA GLU A 43 27.14 23.45 -3.61
C GLU A 43 26.67 22.00 -3.82
N ALA A 44 27.58 21.07 -4.12
CA ALA A 44 27.25 19.65 -4.23
C ALA A 44 26.76 19.05 -2.89
N THR A 45 27.31 19.51 -1.76
CA THR A 45 26.85 19.12 -0.42
C THR A 45 25.49 19.74 -0.08
N GLU A 46 25.27 21.00 -0.46
CA GLU A 46 23.99 21.70 -0.28
C GLU A 46 22.89 21.07 -1.14
N LEU A 47 23.18 20.74 -2.40
CA LEU A 47 22.29 19.98 -3.30
C LEU A 47 22.01 18.57 -2.79
N GLY A 48 23.03 17.87 -2.28
CA GLY A 48 22.84 16.60 -1.60
C GLY A 48 21.87 16.74 -0.42
N ARG A 49 22.09 17.74 0.43
CA ARG A 49 21.26 18.01 1.61
C ARG A 49 19.84 18.50 1.27
N ILE A 50 19.66 19.23 0.18
CA ILE A 50 18.34 19.59 -0.36
C ILE A 50 17.65 18.34 -0.86
N ARG A 51 18.33 17.49 -1.64
CA ARG A 51 17.76 16.22 -2.12
C ARG A 51 17.42 15.29 -0.95
N ASP A 52 18.29 15.14 0.03
CA ASP A 52 18.04 14.33 1.24
C ASP A 52 16.86 14.89 2.05
N LYS A 53 16.64 16.22 2.05
CA LYS A 53 15.48 16.85 2.69
C LYS A 53 14.20 16.70 1.87
N GLU A 54 14.27 16.81 0.55
CA GLU A 54 13.16 16.55 -0.37
C GLU A 54 12.77 15.07 -0.30
N GLU A 55 13.76 14.18 -0.25
CA GLU A 55 13.61 12.74 -0.04
C GLU A 55 13.09 12.43 1.37
N ASP A 56 13.50 13.14 2.42
CA ASP A 56 12.91 13.03 3.77
C ASP A 56 11.45 13.53 3.82
N GLU A 57 11.12 14.64 3.13
CA GLU A 57 9.76 15.18 3.04
C GLU A 57 8.85 14.33 2.14
N GLU A 58 9.39 13.75 1.08
CA GLU A 58 8.72 12.80 0.20
C GLU A 58 8.57 11.45 0.91
N ASN A 59 9.59 10.96 1.63
CA ASN A 59 9.51 9.83 2.55
C ASN A 59 8.50 10.07 3.67
N TYR A 60 8.37 11.29 4.20
CA TYR A 60 7.38 11.62 5.22
C TYR A 60 5.95 11.59 4.65
N LYS A 61 5.73 12.15 3.46
CA LYS A 61 4.46 12.00 2.72
C LYS A 61 4.19 10.53 2.37
N HIS A 62 5.24 9.77 2.05
CA HIS A 62 5.19 8.33 1.83
C HIS A 62 4.97 7.53 3.13
N ARG A 63 5.28 8.04 4.34
CA ARG A 63 4.79 7.40 5.58
C ARG A 63 3.27 7.48 5.72
N GLU A 64 2.63 8.50 5.15
CA GLU A 64 1.16 8.60 5.07
C GLU A 64 0.54 7.86 3.86
N LEU A 65 1.34 7.46 2.85
CA LEU A 65 0.84 6.98 1.54
C LEU A 65 1.42 5.64 1.04
N SER A 66 2.56 5.19 1.54
CA SER A 66 3.25 3.94 1.13
C SER A 66 2.78 2.74 1.93
N MET A 67 1.48 2.49 1.84
CA MET A 67 1.04 1.11 1.90
C MET A 67 1.48 0.46 0.59
N LEU A 68 2.55 -0.33 0.66
CA LEU A 68 2.91 -1.26 -0.40
C LEU A 68 1.91 -2.41 -0.32
N ASP A 69 0.68 -2.12 -0.77
CA ASP A 69 -0.50 -2.98 -0.67
C ASP A 69 -0.39 -4.15 -1.65
N CYS A 70 0.58 -5.03 -1.36
CA CYS A 70 0.66 -6.40 -1.87
C CYS A 70 -0.65 -7.09 -1.51
N ASN A 71 -1.48 -7.34 -2.52
CA ASN A 71 -2.76 -8.02 -2.39
C ASN A 71 -2.72 -9.34 -3.17
N PHE A 72 -2.95 -10.45 -2.48
CA PHE A 72 -3.38 -11.68 -3.15
C PHE A 72 -4.85 -11.55 -3.55
N LEU A 73 -5.17 -11.95 -4.79
CA LEU A 73 -6.50 -11.92 -5.39
C LEU A 73 -7.06 -13.34 -5.46
N TYR A 74 -8.24 -13.60 -4.86
CA TYR A 74 -8.86 -14.92 -4.87
C TYR A 74 -10.22 -14.94 -5.57
N CYS A 75 -10.36 -15.76 -6.61
CA CYS A 75 -11.65 -16.25 -7.13
C CYS A 75 -11.50 -17.73 -7.48
N ASN A 76 -11.77 -18.63 -6.53
CA ASN A 76 -11.75 -20.06 -6.79
C ASN A 76 -12.55 -20.80 -5.71
N PRO A 77 -13.50 -21.69 -6.05
CA PRO A 77 -14.27 -22.46 -5.07
C PRO A 77 -13.44 -23.45 -4.22
N ARG A 78 -12.13 -23.57 -4.47
CA ARG A 78 -11.19 -24.30 -3.60
C ARG A 78 -10.59 -23.44 -2.48
N VAL A 79 -10.83 -22.12 -2.47
CA VAL A 79 -10.44 -21.22 -1.39
C VAL A 79 -11.60 -21.17 -0.41
N THR A 80 -11.52 -21.99 0.65
CA THR A 80 -12.52 -22.00 1.70
C THR A 80 -12.30 -20.87 2.71
N LEU A 81 -13.31 -20.62 3.55
CA LEU A 81 -13.25 -19.73 4.70
C LEU A 81 -12.04 -20.00 5.61
N GLU A 82 -11.73 -21.28 5.82
CA GLU A 82 -10.56 -21.73 6.58
C GLU A 82 -9.26 -21.25 5.92
N VAL A 83 -9.12 -21.37 4.60
CA VAL A 83 -7.94 -20.88 3.86
C VAL A 83 -7.77 -19.36 4.00
N ILE A 84 -8.86 -18.59 3.95
CA ILE A 84 -8.82 -17.13 4.16
C ILE A 84 -8.27 -16.82 5.57
N ARG A 85 -8.80 -17.50 6.59
CA ARG A 85 -8.40 -17.32 7.99
C ARG A 85 -6.94 -17.73 8.21
N ASP A 86 -6.55 -18.89 7.70
CA ASP A 86 -5.22 -19.47 7.84
C ASP A 86 -4.15 -18.62 7.18
N VAL A 87 -4.40 -18.09 5.98
CA VAL A 87 -3.46 -17.20 5.28
C VAL A 87 -3.26 -15.90 6.05
N CYS A 88 -4.33 -15.29 6.59
CA CYS A 88 -4.22 -14.09 7.43
C CYS A 88 -3.41 -14.35 8.71
N LEU A 89 -3.68 -15.46 9.42
CA LEU A 89 -2.95 -15.84 10.64
C LEU A 89 -1.48 -16.17 10.35
N LEU A 90 -1.21 -16.89 9.25
CA LEU A 90 0.14 -17.22 8.80
C LEU A 90 0.93 -15.95 8.45
N ALA A 91 0.31 -15.00 7.74
CA ALA A 91 0.96 -13.75 7.36
C ALA A 91 1.34 -12.91 8.59
N ARG A 92 0.47 -12.82 9.61
CA ARG A 92 0.79 -12.18 10.90
C ARG A 92 1.89 -12.90 11.68
N MET A 93 1.86 -14.24 11.71
CA MET A 93 2.92 -15.04 12.33
C MET A 93 4.28 -14.81 11.65
N MET A 94 4.30 -14.74 10.31
CA MET A 94 5.50 -14.44 9.52
C MET A 94 6.01 -13.01 9.77
N ALA A 95 5.12 -12.01 9.84
CA ALA A 95 5.49 -10.63 10.19
C ALA A 95 6.21 -10.58 11.54
N ALA A 96 5.58 -11.12 12.59
CA ALA A 96 6.12 -11.14 13.94
C ALA A 96 7.48 -11.86 14.02
N ASN A 97 7.63 -12.98 13.32
CA ASN A 97 8.89 -13.74 13.28
C ASN A 97 10.03 -12.99 12.56
N LEU A 98 9.74 -12.25 11.48
CA LEU A 98 10.75 -11.45 10.79
C LEU A 98 11.25 -10.32 11.70
N TYR A 99 10.34 -9.55 12.29
CA TYR A 99 10.66 -8.45 13.20
C TYR A 99 11.42 -8.89 14.45
N TYR A 100 11.06 -10.05 15.02
CA TYR A 100 11.70 -10.62 16.22
C TYR A 100 13.23 -10.78 16.08
N SER A 101 13.73 -10.97 14.85
CA SER A 101 15.15 -11.21 14.57
C SER A 101 16.03 -9.95 14.45
N GLN A 102 15.45 -8.74 14.43
CA GLN A 102 16.12 -7.53 13.91
C GLN A 102 16.40 -6.44 14.97
N LEU A 103 15.93 -6.61 16.21
CA LEU A 103 15.96 -5.57 17.24
C LEU A 103 17.10 -5.74 18.26
N GLU A 104 18.23 -5.09 18.02
CA GLU A 104 19.24 -4.80 19.06
C GLU A 104 19.72 -3.34 18.99
N LEU A 105 19.57 -2.59 20.09
CA LEU A 105 20.12 -1.24 20.26
C LEU A 105 20.66 -1.08 21.68
N SER A 106 21.90 -0.61 21.84
CA SER A 106 22.55 -0.43 23.14
C SER A 106 23.12 0.98 23.30
N MET A 107 22.29 1.91 23.75
CA MET A 107 22.66 3.32 23.94
C MET A 107 22.49 3.77 25.40
N TRP A 108 23.39 4.65 25.85
CA TRP A 108 23.47 5.11 27.24
C TRP A 108 22.95 6.54 27.46
N ARG A 109 22.76 7.31 26.39
CA ARG A 109 22.14 8.64 26.42
C ARG A 109 20.67 8.52 26.03
N TYR A 110 19.78 9.06 26.85
CA TYR A 110 18.34 8.94 26.68
C TYR A 110 17.60 10.15 27.23
N SER A 111 16.38 10.37 26.73
CA SER A 111 15.44 11.34 27.27
C SER A 111 14.82 10.86 28.59
N ASP A 112 14.31 11.79 29.39
CA ASP A 112 13.53 11.46 30.59
C ASP A 112 12.24 10.68 30.27
N GLU A 113 11.61 10.94 29.12
CA GLU A 113 10.44 10.20 28.62
C GLU A 113 10.76 8.70 28.46
N LEU A 114 11.87 8.38 27.77
CA LEU A 114 12.35 7.00 27.60
C LEU A 114 12.68 6.35 28.95
N ARG A 115 13.34 7.08 29.86
CA ARG A 115 13.69 6.57 31.19
C ARG A 115 12.45 6.21 32.00
N VAL A 116 11.45 7.11 32.06
CA VAL A 116 10.20 6.87 32.81
C VAL A 116 9.47 5.64 32.24
N ARG A 117 9.38 5.53 30.91
CA ARG A 117 8.77 4.37 30.25
C ARG A 117 9.51 3.06 30.56
N ALA A 118 10.84 3.07 30.52
CA ALA A 118 11.66 1.92 30.89
C ALA A 118 11.52 1.55 32.39
N ASP A 119 11.43 2.53 33.29
CA ASP A 119 11.22 2.32 34.73
C ASP A 119 9.82 1.73 35.03
N GLU A 120 8.79 2.06 34.25
CA GLU A 120 7.47 1.42 34.30
C GLU A 120 7.52 -0.03 33.84
N LEU A 121 8.08 -0.28 32.64
CA LEU A 121 8.21 -1.62 32.08
C LEU A 121 9.07 -2.53 32.99
N HIS A 122 10.19 -2.03 33.53
CA HIS A 122 11.02 -2.82 34.44
C HIS A 122 10.28 -3.21 35.74
N ARG A 123 9.31 -2.41 36.19
CA ARG A 123 8.44 -2.74 37.34
C ARG A 123 7.37 -3.78 36.98
N SER A 124 6.80 -3.76 35.77
CA SER A 124 5.80 -4.75 35.32
C SER A 124 6.41 -6.09 34.91
N LEU A 125 7.57 -6.07 34.24
CA LEU A 125 8.29 -7.24 33.71
C LEU A 125 8.69 -8.28 34.77
N ARG A 126 8.67 -7.93 36.07
CA ARG A 126 8.85 -8.90 37.17
C ARG A 126 7.72 -9.94 37.28
N ARG A 127 6.65 -9.86 36.48
CA ARG A 127 5.48 -10.74 36.53
C ARG A 127 5.39 -11.79 35.42
N TYR A 128 6.17 -11.69 34.34
CA TYR A 128 6.08 -12.60 33.20
C TYR A 128 7.36 -13.45 33.06
N ALA A 129 7.19 -14.75 32.85
CA ALA A 129 8.29 -15.68 32.66
C ALA A 129 8.88 -15.51 31.25
N LYS A 130 10.17 -15.17 31.15
CA LYS A 130 10.86 -14.99 29.86
C LYS A 130 11.02 -16.35 29.16
N HIS A 131 10.71 -16.42 27.87
CA HIS A 131 10.61 -17.69 27.14
C HIS A 131 11.87 -18.08 26.31
N TYR A 132 12.94 -17.28 26.31
CA TYR A 132 14.06 -17.45 25.36
C TYR A 132 15.34 -17.94 26.02
N ILE A 133 15.98 -18.96 25.45
CA ILE A 133 17.21 -19.60 25.96
C ILE A 133 18.48 -18.77 25.68
N GLU A 134 18.47 -17.87 24.71
CA GLU A 134 19.71 -17.27 24.18
C GLU A 134 20.16 -15.96 24.86
N PHE A 135 19.27 -15.30 25.63
CA PHE A 135 19.55 -14.01 26.28
C PHE A 135 19.12 -13.97 27.76
N TRP A 136 19.51 -14.99 28.56
CA TRP A 136 19.15 -15.11 30.00
C TRP A 136 19.71 -14.04 30.93
N LYS A 137 20.54 -13.12 30.44
CA LYS A 137 21.01 -11.99 31.24
C LYS A 137 19.87 -11.00 31.42
N GLN A 138 19.48 -10.74 32.67
CA GLN A 138 18.54 -9.66 32.97
C GLN A 138 19.07 -8.35 32.40
N ILE A 139 18.27 -7.70 31.55
CA ILE A 139 18.59 -6.40 30.99
C ILE A 139 18.68 -5.39 32.16
N PRO A 140 19.84 -4.75 32.39
CA PRO A 140 19.98 -3.78 33.47
C PRO A 140 19.04 -2.59 33.28
N PRO A 141 18.44 -2.02 34.35
CA PRO A 141 17.67 -0.78 34.27
C PRO A 141 18.45 0.40 33.65
N SER A 142 19.79 0.36 33.72
CA SER A 142 20.68 1.34 33.11
C SER A 142 20.72 1.31 31.57
N GLU A 143 20.08 0.35 30.92
CA GLU A 143 20.01 0.20 29.46
C GLU A 143 18.56 0.39 28.94
N PRO A 144 17.93 1.59 29.07
CA PRO A 144 16.49 1.76 28.89
C PRO A 144 15.98 1.43 27.47
N TYR A 145 16.78 1.68 26.42
CA TYR A 145 16.44 1.23 25.06
C TYR A 145 16.28 -0.29 24.98
N ARG A 146 17.16 -1.06 25.64
CA ARG A 146 17.06 -2.53 25.67
C ARG A 146 15.88 -2.99 26.51
N VAL A 147 15.50 -2.25 27.56
CA VAL A 147 14.28 -2.57 28.34
C VAL A 147 13.03 -2.42 27.46
N ILE A 148 12.92 -1.33 26.69
CA ILE A 148 11.79 -1.08 25.79
C ILE A 148 11.77 -2.07 24.62
N LEU A 149 12.90 -2.25 23.92
CA LEU A 149 12.98 -3.22 22.81
C LEU A 149 12.82 -4.68 23.29
N GLY A 150 13.14 -4.96 24.54
CA GLY A 150 12.82 -6.24 25.20
C GLY A 150 11.31 -6.47 25.33
N ASP A 151 10.54 -5.47 25.79
CA ASP A 151 9.07 -5.55 25.85
C ASP A 151 8.45 -5.68 24.45
N VAL A 152 8.99 -4.96 23.45
CA VAL A 152 8.57 -5.09 22.05
C VAL A 152 8.82 -6.51 21.53
N ARG A 153 10.00 -7.08 21.80
CA ARG A 153 10.35 -8.46 21.43
C ARG A 153 9.45 -9.48 22.13
N ASP A 154 9.12 -9.24 23.40
CA ASP A 154 8.18 -10.07 24.16
C ASP A 154 6.78 -10.07 23.56
N LYS A 155 6.26 -8.89 23.20
CA LYS A 155 4.97 -8.77 22.51
C LYS A 155 4.98 -9.34 21.10
N LEU A 156 6.06 -9.20 20.34
CA LEU A 156 6.20 -9.84 19.02
C LEU A 156 6.14 -11.37 19.14
N TYR A 157 6.85 -11.96 20.11
CA TYR A 157 6.78 -13.39 20.37
C TYR A 157 5.35 -13.85 20.72
N GLN A 158 4.67 -13.15 21.63
CA GLN A 158 3.28 -13.45 21.99
C GLN A 158 2.31 -13.24 20.81
N THR A 159 2.58 -12.29 19.90
CA THR A 159 1.82 -12.09 18.66
C THR A 159 1.97 -13.28 17.71
N SER A 160 3.21 -13.77 17.55
CA SER A 160 3.52 -14.95 16.75
C SER A 160 2.87 -16.21 17.34
N GLU A 161 3.05 -16.46 18.64
CA GLU A 161 2.47 -17.63 19.33
C GLU A 161 0.94 -17.58 19.39
N ARG A 162 0.32 -16.40 19.54
CA ARG A 162 -1.14 -16.25 19.47
C ARG A 162 -1.65 -16.61 18.08
N SER A 163 -1.01 -16.11 17.03
CA SER A 163 -1.35 -16.45 15.63
C SER A 163 -1.17 -17.95 15.37
N ARG A 164 -0.09 -18.55 15.89
CA ARG A 164 0.17 -19.99 15.82
C ARG A 164 -0.89 -20.83 16.54
N GLN A 165 -1.29 -20.44 17.75
CA GLN A 165 -2.34 -21.13 18.53
C GLN A 165 -3.69 -21.04 17.83
N LEU A 166 -4.06 -19.87 17.31
CA LEU A 166 -5.28 -19.69 16.53
C LEU A 166 -5.28 -20.54 15.25
N LEU A 167 -4.14 -20.66 14.57
CA LEU A 167 -3.98 -21.46 13.35
C LEU A 167 -4.14 -22.97 13.62
N PHE A 168 -3.50 -23.51 14.66
CA PHE A 168 -3.53 -24.96 14.93
C PHE A 168 -4.72 -25.44 15.79
N HIS A 169 -5.31 -24.57 16.61
CA HIS A 169 -6.34 -24.96 17.59
C HIS A 169 -7.61 -24.10 17.53
N GLY A 170 -7.68 -23.10 16.64
CA GLY A 170 -8.81 -22.16 16.53
C GLY A 170 -8.96 -21.16 17.68
N MET A 171 -8.19 -21.33 18.77
CA MET A 171 -8.29 -20.63 20.06
C MET A 171 -6.89 -20.33 20.61
N SER A 172 -6.77 -19.29 21.45
CA SER A 172 -5.51 -18.95 22.13
C SER A 172 -5.78 -18.43 23.55
N GLU A 173 -4.97 -18.88 24.51
CA GLU A 173 -5.01 -18.43 25.91
C GLU A 173 -4.18 -17.14 26.14
N ILE A 174 -3.37 -16.73 25.16
CA ILE A 174 -2.55 -15.52 25.24
C ILE A 174 -3.49 -14.29 25.23
N PRO A 175 -3.49 -13.45 26.27
CA PRO A 175 -4.45 -12.35 26.39
C PRO A 175 -4.18 -11.23 25.36
N GLY A 176 -5.20 -10.41 25.11
CA GLY A 176 -5.15 -9.34 24.10
C GLY A 176 -4.06 -8.31 24.36
N GLU A 177 -3.80 -8.03 25.63
CA GLU A 177 -2.84 -7.04 26.12
C GLU A 177 -1.37 -7.51 26.04
N ALA A 178 -1.14 -8.81 25.86
CA ALA A 178 0.19 -9.41 25.77
C ALA A 178 0.76 -9.43 24.34
N ASN A 179 -0.01 -9.04 23.32
CA ASN A 179 0.38 -9.06 21.91
C ASN A 179 0.07 -7.72 21.23
N PHE A 180 0.54 -7.52 20.00
CA PHE A 180 0.24 -6.34 19.19
C PHE A 180 -1.05 -6.55 18.38
N THR A 181 -2.10 -5.80 18.71
CA THR A 181 -3.40 -5.86 18.03
C THR A 181 -3.54 -4.82 16.92
N ASN A 182 -2.72 -3.76 16.93
CA ASN A 182 -2.65 -2.74 15.87
C ASN A 182 -1.21 -2.23 15.68
N ILE A 183 -0.97 -1.54 14.57
CA ILE A 183 0.36 -1.05 14.20
C ILE A 183 0.83 0.10 15.11
N GLU A 184 -0.07 0.92 15.63
CA GLU A 184 0.24 2.06 16.49
C GLU A 184 0.87 1.63 17.81
N GLN A 185 0.38 0.54 18.43
CA GLN A 185 0.98 -0.07 19.61
C GLN A 185 2.43 -0.53 19.37
N PHE A 186 2.74 -0.95 18.14
CA PHE A 186 4.07 -1.45 17.77
C PHE A 186 5.02 -0.30 17.38
N LEU A 187 4.51 0.74 16.70
CA LEU A 187 5.28 1.93 16.34
C LEU A 187 5.61 2.83 17.55
N GLU A 188 4.68 3.03 18.50
CA GLU A 188 4.88 3.91 19.68
C GLU A 188 6.24 3.72 20.40
N PRO A 189 6.63 2.50 20.83
CA PRO A 189 7.90 2.31 21.53
C PRO A 189 9.13 2.52 20.61
N LEU A 190 9.01 2.27 19.31
CA LEU A 190 10.08 2.47 18.32
C LEU A 190 10.29 3.96 18.04
N GLU A 191 9.20 4.71 17.85
CA GLU A 191 9.21 6.16 17.71
C GLU A 191 9.72 6.84 18.99
N LEU A 192 9.36 6.33 20.17
CA LEU A 192 9.90 6.83 21.44
C LEU A 192 11.43 6.66 21.49
N CYS A 193 11.97 5.52 21.03
CA CYS A 193 13.41 5.33 20.90
C CYS A 193 14.03 6.34 19.91
N TYR A 194 13.39 6.55 18.76
CA TYR A 194 13.86 7.49 17.74
C TYR A 194 13.85 8.94 18.24
N ARG A 195 12.75 9.42 18.84
CA ARG A 195 12.64 10.75 19.47
C ARG A 195 13.70 10.93 20.56
N SER A 196 13.92 9.92 21.40
CA SER A 196 14.92 9.94 22.47
C SER A 196 16.35 10.13 21.91
N LEU A 197 16.76 9.31 20.93
CA LEU A 197 18.09 9.44 20.30
C LEU A 197 18.30 10.82 19.67
N CYS A 198 17.30 11.30 18.89
CA CYS A 198 17.35 12.61 18.28
C CYS A 198 17.48 13.75 19.32
N SER A 199 16.74 13.67 20.45
CA SER A 199 16.84 14.65 21.53
C SER A 199 18.20 14.64 22.25
N CYS A 200 18.92 13.51 22.25
CA CYS A 200 20.24 13.36 22.84
C CYS A 200 21.39 13.78 21.92
N GLY A 201 21.10 14.22 20.69
CA GLY A 201 22.09 14.52 19.66
C GLY A 201 22.60 13.29 18.89
N ASP A 202 22.07 12.10 19.18
CA ASP A 202 22.47 10.83 18.58
C ASP A 202 21.64 10.49 17.32
N ARG A 203 21.14 11.51 16.60
CA ARG A 203 20.34 11.36 15.37
C ARG A 203 21.01 10.47 14.29
N PRO A 204 22.34 10.52 14.05
CA PRO A 204 22.97 9.60 13.09
C PRO A 204 22.85 8.10 13.44
N ILE A 205 22.56 7.77 14.70
CA ILE A 205 22.27 6.40 15.14
C ILE A 205 20.77 6.09 14.97
N ALA A 206 19.91 7.08 15.22
CA ALA A 206 18.47 6.98 14.97
C ALA A 206 18.14 6.76 13.49
N ASP A 207 18.84 7.47 12.60
CA ASP A 207 18.69 7.42 11.14
C ASP A 207 19.38 6.18 10.49
N GLY A 208 19.97 5.30 11.29
CA GLY A 208 20.47 3.98 10.86
C GLY A 208 19.40 2.90 10.96
N SER A 209 19.77 1.72 11.50
CA SER A 209 18.90 0.53 11.53
C SER A 209 17.54 0.73 12.23
N LEU A 210 17.40 1.70 13.13
CA LEU A 210 16.11 2.03 13.75
C LEU A 210 15.15 2.71 12.75
N LEU A 211 15.66 3.60 11.89
CA LEU A 211 14.89 4.23 10.82
C LEU A 211 14.49 3.22 9.75
N ASP A 212 15.40 2.29 9.39
CA ASP A 212 15.09 1.20 8.46
C ASP A 212 14.01 0.27 9.03
N PHE A 213 14.09 -0.08 10.32
CA PHE A 213 13.08 -0.88 10.99
C PHE A 213 11.73 -0.16 11.08
N LEU A 214 11.71 1.14 11.41
CA LEU A 214 10.50 1.97 11.37
C LEU A 214 9.87 1.97 9.96
N ARG A 215 10.68 2.16 8.90
CA ARG A 215 10.23 2.09 7.51
C ARG A 215 9.64 0.72 7.17
N GLN A 216 10.27 -0.37 7.59
CA GLN A 216 9.75 -1.73 7.41
C GLN A 216 8.40 -1.91 8.10
N VAL A 217 8.28 -1.54 9.37
CA VAL A 217 7.01 -1.64 10.11
C VAL A 217 5.91 -0.81 9.46
N SER A 218 6.19 0.43 9.03
CA SER A 218 5.22 1.25 8.27
C SER A 218 4.83 0.66 6.91
N THR A 219 5.74 -0.06 6.24
CA THR A 219 5.52 -0.61 4.89
C THR A 219 4.74 -1.93 4.93
N PHE A 220 5.09 -2.81 5.87
CA PHE A 220 4.63 -4.20 5.95
C PHE A 220 3.60 -4.43 7.06
N GLY A 221 3.46 -3.50 8.02
CA GLY A 221 2.52 -3.58 9.14
C GLY A 221 2.70 -4.85 9.98
N LEU A 222 1.62 -5.33 10.57
CA LEU A 222 1.61 -6.58 11.35
C LEU A 222 1.28 -7.82 10.52
N SER A 223 1.06 -7.69 9.20
CA SER A 223 0.57 -8.77 8.33
C SER A 223 1.44 -9.05 7.10
N LEU A 224 2.54 -8.30 6.88
CA LEU A 224 3.40 -8.28 5.66
C LEU A 224 2.72 -7.83 4.37
N VAL A 225 1.59 -8.44 4.07
CA VAL A 225 0.78 -8.23 2.88
C VAL A 225 -0.67 -8.18 3.30
N LYS A 226 -1.51 -7.49 2.53
CA LYS A 226 -2.95 -7.50 2.74
C LYS A 226 -3.61 -8.53 1.83
N LEU A 227 -4.83 -8.91 2.16
CA LEU A 227 -5.61 -9.86 1.39
C LEU A 227 -6.69 -9.14 0.59
N GLY A 228 -6.65 -9.31 -0.73
CA GLY A 228 -7.66 -8.81 -1.65
C GLY A 228 -8.73 -9.87 -1.89
N ILE A 229 -9.92 -9.67 -1.33
CA ILE A 229 -11.04 -10.59 -1.54
C ILE A 229 -11.66 -10.27 -2.90
N ARG A 230 -12.01 -11.28 -3.70
CA ARG A 230 -12.67 -11.06 -4.98
C ARG A 230 -13.82 -12.04 -5.18
N GLN A 231 -14.97 -11.55 -5.64
CA GLN A 231 -16.17 -12.38 -5.83
C GLN A 231 -17.03 -11.82 -6.98
N GLU A 232 -17.75 -12.68 -7.69
CA GLU A 232 -18.61 -12.31 -8.82
C GLU A 232 -19.90 -11.59 -8.38
N SER A 233 -20.29 -10.52 -9.09
CA SER A 233 -21.48 -9.68 -8.85
C SER A 233 -22.77 -10.49 -8.66
N ASP A 234 -22.92 -11.55 -9.44
CA ASP A 234 -24.12 -12.38 -9.46
C ASP A 234 -24.29 -13.11 -8.11
N ARG A 235 -23.20 -13.44 -7.42
CA ARG A 235 -23.20 -14.07 -6.09
C ARG A 235 -23.76 -13.15 -5.01
N HIS A 236 -23.49 -11.85 -5.11
CA HIS A 236 -24.09 -10.84 -4.23
C HIS A 236 -25.58 -10.66 -4.56
N THR A 237 -25.93 -10.71 -5.85
CA THR A 237 -27.33 -10.69 -6.29
C THR A 237 -28.13 -11.88 -5.75
N ASP A 238 -27.58 -13.11 -5.78
CA ASP A 238 -28.22 -14.31 -5.24
C ASP A 238 -28.46 -14.22 -3.71
N VAL A 239 -27.49 -13.67 -2.96
CA VAL A 239 -27.62 -13.43 -1.51
C VAL A 239 -28.73 -12.42 -1.22
N LEU A 240 -28.74 -11.29 -1.92
CA LEU A 240 -29.77 -10.26 -1.74
C LEU A 240 -31.15 -10.76 -2.15
N ASP A 241 -31.25 -11.54 -3.22
CA ASP A 241 -32.50 -12.12 -3.70
C ASP A 241 -33.09 -13.14 -2.70
N ALA A 242 -32.26 -13.96 -2.09
CA ALA A 242 -32.68 -14.83 -0.99
C ALA A 242 -33.18 -14.03 0.23
N ILE A 243 -32.52 -12.91 0.57
CA ILE A 243 -32.96 -12.01 1.65
C ILE A 243 -34.30 -11.36 1.30
N THR A 244 -34.48 -10.78 0.10
CA THR A 244 -35.75 -10.13 -0.27
C THR A 244 -36.91 -11.12 -0.36
N LYS A 245 -36.65 -12.36 -0.79
CA LYS A 245 -37.63 -13.44 -0.83
C LYS A 245 -38.03 -13.89 0.56
N HIS A 246 -37.08 -14.05 1.47
CA HIS A 246 -37.34 -14.41 2.88
C HIS A 246 -38.11 -13.34 3.64
N LEU A 247 -37.84 -12.06 3.34
CA LEU A 247 -38.57 -10.92 3.91
C LEU A 247 -39.94 -10.66 3.27
N GLU A 248 -40.35 -11.48 2.29
CA GLU A 248 -41.59 -11.32 1.51
C GLU A 248 -41.74 -9.95 0.79
N ILE A 249 -40.62 -9.24 0.55
CA ILE A 249 -40.61 -7.93 -0.12
C ILE A 249 -40.38 -8.00 -1.64
N GLY A 250 -39.98 -9.16 -2.16
CA GLY A 250 -39.88 -9.42 -3.60
C GLY A 250 -38.66 -10.24 -4.01
N SER A 251 -38.35 -10.19 -5.30
CA SER A 251 -37.25 -10.91 -5.95
C SER A 251 -36.24 -9.86 -6.44
N TYR A 252 -35.17 -9.63 -5.68
CA TYR A 252 -34.13 -8.62 -6.01
C TYR A 252 -33.56 -8.87 -7.41
N GLN A 253 -33.46 -10.13 -7.84
CA GLN A 253 -32.97 -10.48 -9.18
C GLN A 253 -33.88 -9.98 -10.31
N GLU A 254 -35.20 -9.86 -10.07
CA GLU A 254 -36.21 -9.41 -11.05
C GLU A 254 -36.40 -7.89 -11.08
N TRP A 255 -35.85 -7.15 -10.12
CA TRP A 255 -35.97 -5.69 -10.02
C TRP A 255 -35.16 -4.94 -11.08
N SER A 256 -35.67 -3.78 -11.51
CA SER A 256 -34.91 -2.84 -12.35
C SER A 256 -33.72 -2.26 -11.57
N GLU A 257 -32.73 -1.73 -12.29
CA GLU A 257 -31.54 -1.11 -11.67
C GLU A 257 -31.91 0.05 -10.75
N GLU A 258 -32.93 0.84 -11.11
CA GLU A 258 -33.45 1.94 -10.30
C GLU A 258 -34.08 1.42 -9.00
N GLN A 259 -34.85 0.34 -9.07
CA GLN A 259 -35.48 -0.30 -7.90
C GLN A 259 -34.42 -0.91 -6.96
N LYS A 260 -33.40 -1.56 -7.52
CA LYS A 260 -32.25 -2.07 -6.76
C LYS A 260 -31.54 -0.94 -6.03
N GLN A 261 -31.19 0.15 -6.73
CA GLN A 261 -30.56 1.32 -6.10
C GLN A 261 -31.45 1.95 -5.02
N GLU A 262 -32.74 2.15 -5.27
CA GLU A 262 -33.67 2.77 -4.31
C GLU A 262 -33.73 1.94 -3.01
N TRP A 263 -33.88 0.62 -3.13
CA TRP A 263 -33.89 -0.28 -1.98
C TRP A 263 -32.55 -0.26 -1.23
N LEU A 264 -31.42 -0.47 -1.94
CA LEU A 264 -30.08 -0.51 -1.35
C LEU A 264 -29.66 0.80 -0.67
N LEU A 265 -30.20 1.96 -1.07
CA LEU A 265 -29.95 3.24 -0.42
C LEU A 265 -30.90 3.51 0.76
N SER A 266 -32.08 2.88 0.76
CA SER A 266 -33.05 2.98 1.85
C SER A 266 -32.61 2.20 3.10
N GLU A 267 -32.02 1.02 2.93
CA GLU A 267 -31.72 0.11 4.05
C GLU A 267 -30.60 0.62 4.99
N PRO A 268 -29.44 1.16 4.51
CA PRO A 268 -28.41 1.77 5.38
C PRO A 268 -28.87 3.04 6.11
N SER A 269 -29.93 3.68 5.61
CA SER A 269 -30.58 4.82 6.30
C SER A 269 -31.48 4.34 7.44
N GLY A 270 -31.90 3.07 7.41
CA GLY A 270 -32.58 2.38 8.49
C GLY A 270 -31.63 1.88 9.57
N LYS A 271 -32.18 1.62 10.78
CA LYS A 271 -31.47 0.96 11.89
C LYS A 271 -31.92 -0.49 12.10
N ARG A 272 -32.64 -1.08 11.14
CA ARG A 272 -33.12 -2.45 11.25
C ARG A 272 -32.01 -3.42 10.87
N VAL A 273 -31.98 -4.59 11.53
CA VAL A 273 -31.18 -5.71 11.04
C VAL A 273 -31.88 -6.29 9.81
N LEU A 274 -31.15 -6.46 8.71
CA LEU A 274 -31.71 -6.90 7.43
C LEU A 274 -32.13 -8.37 7.43
N PHE A 275 -31.34 -9.26 8.04
CA PHE A 275 -31.59 -10.70 8.08
C PHE A 275 -31.05 -11.32 9.38
N GLY A 276 -31.70 -12.39 9.84
CA GLY A 276 -31.23 -13.20 10.97
C GLY A 276 -30.49 -14.46 10.52
N SER A 277 -30.29 -15.40 11.46
CA SER A 277 -29.74 -16.73 11.18
C SER A 277 -30.74 -17.70 10.53
N ASP A 278 -31.96 -17.23 10.27
CA ASP A 278 -33.13 -17.99 9.82
C ASP A 278 -33.33 -17.97 8.28
N ILE A 279 -32.54 -17.16 7.56
CA ILE A 279 -32.59 -17.13 6.08
C ILE A 279 -32.20 -18.49 5.47
N PRO A 280 -32.96 -19.00 4.48
CA PRO A 280 -32.55 -20.17 3.71
C PRO A 280 -31.26 -19.89 2.93
N LYS A 281 -30.17 -20.55 3.32
CA LYS A 281 -28.88 -20.48 2.62
C LYS A 281 -28.69 -21.72 1.73
N THR A 282 -28.42 -21.50 0.44
CA THR A 282 -27.71 -22.50 -0.37
C THR A 282 -26.24 -22.56 0.09
N GLU A 283 -25.49 -23.60 -0.29
CA GLU A 283 -24.03 -23.66 -0.08
C GLU A 283 -23.34 -22.40 -0.63
N GLU A 284 -23.84 -21.90 -1.76
CA GLU A 284 -23.35 -20.74 -2.49
C GLU A 284 -23.61 -19.39 -1.79
N ILE A 285 -24.78 -19.25 -1.16
CA ILE A 285 -25.16 -18.09 -0.34
C ILE A 285 -24.45 -18.13 1.02
N ALA A 286 -24.26 -19.32 1.58
CA ALA A 286 -23.51 -19.51 2.81
C ALA A 286 -22.05 -19.07 2.64
N ASP A 287 -21.36 -19.52 1.59
CA ASP A 287 -19.98 -19.14 1.28
C ASP A 287 -19.77 -17.61 1.25
N VAL A 288 -20.67 -16.86 0.60
CA VAL A 288 -20.57 -15.39 0.52
C VAL A 288 -20.81 -14.73 1.88
N LEU A 289 -21.87 -15.12 2.59
CA LEU A 289 -22.20 -14.54 3.91
C LEU A 289 -21.15 -14.87 4.97
N ASP A 290 -20.67 -16.11 4.96
CA ASP A 290 -19.69 -16.58 5.93
C ASP A 290 -18.29 -16.06 5.59
N THR A 291 -18.01 -15.71 4.34
CA THR A 291 -16.84 -14.87 3.98
C THR A 291 -16.90 -13.54 4.70
N PHE A 292 -18.03 -12.80 4.64
CA PHE A 292 -18.18 -11.54 5.36
C PHE A 292 -18.08 -11.69 6.88
N ASN A 293 -18.53 -12.81 7.45
CA ASN A 293 -18.31 -13.13 8.86
C ASN A 293 -16.80 -13.25 9.18
N VAL A 294 -16.02 -13.97 8.37
CA VAL A 294 -14.55 -14.07 8.53
C VAL A 294 -13.87 -12.70 8.39
N LEU A 295 -14.33 -11.83 7.48
CA LEU A 295 -13.79 -10.46 7.35
C LEU A 295 -14.10 -9.60 8.58
N ALA A 296 -15.25 -9.81 9.24
CA ALA A 296 -15.64 -9.09 10.46
C ALA A 296 -14.94 -9.62 11.73
N GLU A 297 -14.59 -10.90 11.78
CA GLU A 297 -13.86 -11.52 12.90
C GLU A 297 -12.36 -11.15 12.93
N LEU A 298 -11.76 -10.92 11.76
CA LEU A 298 -10.33 -10.72 11.63
C LEU A 298 -9.94 -9.22 11.65
N PRO A 299 -8.75 -8.87 12.17
CA PRO A 299 -8.22 -7.50 12.13
C PRO A 299 -8.24 -6.89 10.72
N ALA A 300 -8.73 -5.66 10.62
CA ALA A 300 -8.90 -4.95 9.34
C ALA A 300 -7.58 -4.65 8.61
N ASP A 301 -6.45 -4.63 9.31
CA ASP A 301 -5.10 -4.51 8.73
C ASP A 301 -4.68 -5.74 7.91
N ASN A 302 -5.40 -6.86 8.03
CA ASN A 302 -5.21 -8.04 7.17
C ASN A 302 -5.80 -7.86 5.75
N PHE A 303 -6.72 -6.92 5.53
CA PHE A 303 -7.53 -6.87 4.30
C PHE A 303 -7.27 -5.60 3.48
N GLY A 304 -7.15 -5.76 2.16
CA GLY A 304 -7.14 -4.67 1.21
C GLY A 304 -8.53 -4.43 0.64
N ALA A 305 -8.60 -4.23 -0.67
CA ALA A 305 -9.87 -4.11 -1.37
C ALA A 305 -10.66 -5.43 -1.41
N TYR A 306 -11.97 -5.36 -1.17
CA TYR A 306 -12.90 -6.29 -1.82
C TYR A 306 -13.04 -5.90 -3.29
N ILE A 307 -13.24 -6.88 -4.17
CA ILE A 307 -13.13 -6.69 -5.61
C ILE A 307 -14.28 -7.44 -6.28
N ILE A 308 -15.17 -6.72 -6.94
CA ILE A 308 -16.39 -7.27 -7.53
C ILE A 308 -16.08 -7.67 -8.97
N SER A 309 -15.91 -8.97 -9.22
CA SER A 309 -15.80 -9.46 -10.59
C SER A 309 -17.07 -9.16 -11.37
N THR A 310 -16.92 -8.88 -12.65
CA THR A 310 -18.02 -8.64 -13.60
C THR A 310 -19.04 -7.56 -13.22
N ALA A 311 -18.71 -6.59 -12.36
CA ALA A 311 -19.64 -5.51 -12.04
C ALA A 311 -19.99 -4.68 -13.28
N THR A 312 -21.28 -4.36 -13.41
CA THR A 312 -21.86 -3.66 -14.56
C THR A 312 -22.62 -2.39 -14.15
N ALA A 313 -23.13 -2.32 -12.92
CA ALA A 313 -24.06 -1.29 -12.47
C ALA A 313 -23.76 -0.77 -11.05
N PRO A 314 -24.29 0.41 -10.66
CA PRO A 314 -24.21 0.90 -9.28
C PRO A 314 -24.76 -0.07 -8.24
N SER A 315 -25.81 -0.83 -8.56
CA SER A 315 -26.39 -1.81 -7.64
C SER A 315 -25.39 -2.88 -7.20
N ASP A 316 -24.47 -3.31 -8.07
CA ASP A 316 -23.42 -4.29 -7.70
C ASP A 316 -22.53 -3.75 -6.57
N VAL A 317 -22.16 -2.47 -6.68
CA VAL A 317 -21.35 -1.76 -5.68
C VAL A 317 -22.14 -1.53 -4.39
N LEU A 318 -23.39 -1.08 -4.51
CA LEU A 318 -24.24 -0.80 -3.34
C LEU A 318 -24.66 -2.09 -2.63
N ALA A 319 -24.81 -3.20 -3.34
CA ALA A 319 -25.04 -4.53 -2.80
C ALA A 319 -23.86 -4.97 -1.94
N VAL A 320 -22.64 -4.80 -2.46
CA VAL A 320 -21.43 -5.08 -1.69
C VAL A 320 -21.18 -4.03 -0.62
N GLU A 321 -21.56 -2.76 -0.74
CA GLU A 321 -21.47 -1.81 0.40
C GLU A 321 -22.46 -2.15 1.53
N LEU A 322 -23.63 -2.68 1.21
CA LEU A 322 -24.58 -3.21 2.20
C LEU A 322 -24.00 -4.43 2.95
N LEU A 323 -23.01 -5.10 2.36
CA LEU A 323 -22.29 -6.26 2.89
C LEU A 323 -20.80 -5.97 3.29
N GLN A 324 -20.27 -4.77 2.96
CA GLN A 324 -18.86 -4.27 2.88
C GLN A 324 -17.95 -4.91 1.79
N LEU A 325 -17.03 -4.28 1.01
CA LEU A 325 -16.67 -2.87 0.67
C LEU A 325 -15.59 -2.86 -0.49
N VAL A 326 -15.73 -2.11 -1.60
CA VAL A 326 -14.78 -1.94 -2.78
C VAL A 326 -15.08 -2.80 -4.06
N LEU A 327 -14.43 -2.47 -5.22
CA LEU A 327 -14.99 -2.36 -6.59
C LEU A 327 -14.05 -2.88 -7.74
N LEU A 328 -14.58 -3.41 -8.86
CA LEU A 328 -13.87 -3.74 -10.13
C LEU A 328 -14.80 -3.68 -11.35
N PHE A 329 -14.29 -3.34 -12.55
CA PHE A 329 -14.99 -3.46 -13.85
C PHE A 329 -14.13 -4.25 -14.86
N GLU A 330 -14.73 -5.14 -15.67
CA GLU A 330 -13.97 -6.12 -16.48
C GLU A 330 -14.17 -6.07 -18.02
N LYS A 331 -15.41 -5.99 -18.51
CA LYS A 331 -15.71 -6.11 -19.96
C LYS A 331 -15.75 -4.75 -20.66
N LEU A 332 -15.72 -4.76 -22.01
CA LEU A 332 -15.67 -3.53 -22.79
C LEU A 332 -16.92 -2.64 -22.60
N ALA A 333 -18.10 -3.25 -22.51
CA ALA A 333 -19.37 -2.56 -22.24
C ALA A 333 -19.38 -1.99 -20.81
N ASP A 334 -18.89 -2.77 -19.83
CA ASP A 334 -18.79 -2.37 -18.43
C ASP A 334 -17.92 -1.11 -18.26
N LEU A 335 -16.88 -0.93 -19.09
CA LEU A 335 -16.03 0.28 -19.07
C LEU A 335 -16.76 1.56 -19.52
N GLU A 336 -17.76 1.46 -20.41
CA GLU A 336 -18.61 2.61 -20.78
C GLU A 336 -19.68 2.85 -19.71
N ALA A 337 -20.27 1.78 -19.17
CA ALA A 337 -21.22 1.85 -18.05
C ALA A 337 -20.57 2.40 -16.76
N ALA A 338 -19.30 2.08 -16.50
CA ALA A 338 -18.55 2.50 -15.31
C ALA A 338 -18.52 4.02 -15.10
N LEU A 339 -18.54 4.81 -16.19
CA LEU A 339 -18.61 6.27 -16.13
C LEU A 339 -19.94 6.75 -15.54
N ALA A 340 -21.05 6.23 -16.06
CA ALA A 340 -22.38 6.51 -15.54
C ALA A 340 -22.54 5.95 -14.12
N ALA A 341 -21.97 4.78 -13.85
CA ALA A 341 -22.06 4.11 -12.56
C ALA A 341 -21.35 4.89 -11.46
N LEU A 342 -20.09 5.32 -11.66
CA LEU A 342 -19.38 6.15 -10.70
C LEU A 342 -19.97 7.55 -10.56
N ALA A 343 -20.42 8.17 -11.67
CA ALA A 343 -21.11 9.46 -11.57
C ALA A 343 -22.39 9.34 -10.72
N ARG A 344 -23.12 8.22 -10.84
CA ARG A 344 -24.28 7.92 -10.01
C ARG A 344 -23.90 7.67 -8.55
N LEU A 345 -22.89 6.84 -8.28
CA LEU A 345 -22.41 6.55 -6.93
C LEU A 345 -21.90 7.82 -6.23
N PHE A 346 -21.12 8.66 -6.90
CA PHE A 346 -20.67 9.94 -6.35
C PHE A 346 -21.79 10.98 -6.21
N SER A 347 -22.94 10.81 -6.87
CA SER A 347 -24.13 11.63 -6.61
C SER A 347 -24.85 11.26 -5.30
N VAL A 348 -24.52 10.13 -4.67
CA VAL A 348 -25.11 9.68 -3.41
C VAL A 348 -24.28 10.18 -2.23
N ASP A 349 -24.88 11.02 -1.37
CA ASP A 349 -24.22 11.60 -0.19
C ASP A 349 -23.72 10.53 0.80
N TRP A 350 -24.53 9.49 1.05
CA TRP A 350 -24.16 8.38 1.92
C TRP A 350 -22.88 7.68 1.43
N TYR A 351 -22.80 7.38 0.12
CA TYR A 351 -21.64 6.73 -0.48
C TYR A 351 -20.39 7.63 -0.43
N ARG A 352 -20.52 8.93 -0.77
CA ARG A 352 -19.41 9.88 -0.66
C ARG A 352 -18.84 9.99 0.75
N ASN A 353 -19.72 10.03 1.76
CA ASN A 353 -19.33 10.05 3.17
C ASN A 353 -18.65 8.73 3.58
N ARG A 354 -19.13 7.59 3.07
CA ARG A 354 -18.57 6.25 3.33
C ARG A 354 -17.15 6.08 2.77
N ILE A 355 -16.90 6.49 1.53
CA ILE A 355 -15.58 6.35 0.88
C ILE A 355 -14.57 7.44 1.28
N ASN A 356 -14.98 8.44 2.08
CA ASN A 356 -14.14 9.52 2.60
C ASN A 356 -13.25 10.20 1.52
N GLY A 357 -13.84 10.48 0.35
CA GLY A 357 -13.16 11.16 -0.76
C GLY A 357 -12.14 10.32 -1.54
N LYS A 358 -12.02 9.01 -1.31
CA LYS A 358 -11.08 8.12 -2.02
C LYS A 358 -11.85 6.98 -2.70
N GLN A 359 -11.63 6.80 -4.01
CA GLN A 359 -12.17 5.66 -4.76
C GLN A 359 -11.02 4.86 -5.40
N GLU A 360 -11.11 3.54 -5.38
CA GLU A 360 -10.29 2.69 -6.23
C GLU A 360 -11.14 2.07 -7.36
N VAL A 361 -10.58 1.97 -8.56
CA VAL A 361 -11.18 1.29 -9.71
C VAL A 361 -10.14 0.35 -10.31
N MET A 362 -10.42 -0.94 -10.30
CA MET A 362 -9.59 -1.94 -10.97
C MET A 362 -9.96 -2.05 -12.46
N ILE A 363 -8.95 -2.23 -13.32
CA ILE A 363 -9.10 -2.35 -14.78
C ILE A 363 -8.48 -3.64 -15.35
N GLY A 364 -9.29 -4.43 -16.05
CA GLY A 364 -8.96 -5.79 -16.52
C GLY A 364 -8.42 -5.89 -17.96
N TYR A 365 -7.12 -5.64 -18.18
CA TYR A 365 -6.51 -5.70 -19.51
C TYR A 365 -6.66 -7.05 -20.24
N SER A 366 -6.41 -8.17 -19.54
CA SER A 366 -6.47 -9.51 -20.16
C SER A 366 -7.88 -9.84 -20.63
N ASP A 367 -8.88 -9.48 -19.84
CA ASP A 367 -10.24 -9.95 -20.00
C ASP A 367 -10.99 -9.08 -21.02
N SER A 368 -10.84 -7.75 -20.95
CA SER A 368 -11.18 -6.86 -22.06
C SER A 368 -10.48 -7.25 -23.37
N GLY A 369 -9.22 -7.72 -23.30
CA GLY A 369 -8.44 -8.17 -24.46
C GLY A 369 -8.89 -9.49 -25.08
N LYS A 370 -9.49 -10.40 -24.30
CA LYS A 370 -10.15 -11.63 -24.79
C LYS A 370 -11.46 -11.32 -25.50
N ASP A 371 -12.21 -10.34 -24.97
CA ASP A 371 -13.53 -9.91 -25.45
C ASP A 371 -13.43 -9.15 -26.78
N ALA A 372 -12.71 -8.03 -26.79
CA ALA A 372 -12.71 -7.07 -27.91
C ALA A 372 -11.41 -7.07 -28.75
N GLY A 373 -10.44 -7.91 -28.40
CA GLY A 373 -9.09 -7.90 -28.96
C GLY A 373 -8.19 -6.79 -28.38
N CYS A 374 -6.87 -7.04 -28.39
CA CYS A 374 -5.88 -6.24 -27.67
C CYS A 374 -5.89 -4.73 -28.00
N LEU A 375 -5.97 -4.37 -29.28
CA LEU A 375 -5.93 -2.96 -29.71
C LEU A 375 -7.20 -2.20 -29.26
N SER A 376 -8.38 -2.78 -29.48
CA SER A 376 -9.66 -2.21 -29.08
C SER A 376 -9.73 -2.02 -27.57
N ALA A 377 -9.35 -3.06 -26.81
CA ALA A 377 -9.30 -3.04 -25.36
C ALA A 377 -8.34 -1.97 -24.83
N ALA A 378 -7.11 -1.89 -25.36
CA ALA A 378 -6.13 -0.90 -24.94
C ALA A 378 -6.59 0.54 -25.20
N TRP A 379 -7.19 0.81 -26.37
CA TRP A 379 -7.72 2.14 -26.69
C TRP A 379 -8.95 2.50 -25.85
N GLN A 380 -9.85 1.55 -25.60
CA GLN A 380 -11.01 1.79 -24.73
C GLN A 380 -10.58 2.05 -23.28
N LEU A 381 -9.64 1.27 -22.76
CA LEU A 381 -9.07 1.45 -21.41
C LEU A 381 -8.35 2.80 -21.27
N TYR A 382 -7.74 3.33 -22.33
CA TYR A 382 -7.16 4.68 -22.32
C TYR A 382 -8.26 5.74 -22.16
N LYS A 383 -9.28 5.72 -23.03
CA LYS A 383 -10.40 6.68 -22.98
C LYS A 383 -11.18 6.58 -21.67
N ALA A 384 -11.47 5.38 -21.20
CA ALA A 384 -12.20 5.16 -19.95
C ALA A 384 -11.47 5.80 -18.77
N GLN A 385 -10.15 5.60 -18.65
CA GLN A 385 -9.35 6.24 -17.61
C GLN A 385 -9.36 7.77 -17.67
N GLU A 386 -9.35 8.38 -18.87
CA GLU A 386 -9.49 9.84 -19.01
C GLU A 386 -10.84 10.35 -18.52
N GLU A 387 -11.93 9.69 -18.89
CA GLU A 387 -13.28 10.08 -18.48
C GLU A 387 -13.55 9.81 -16.99
N LEU A 388 -13.08 8.68 -16.45
CA LEU A 388 -13.16 8.35 -15.02
C LEU A 388 -12.50 9.43 -14.15
N ILE A 389 -11.32 9.93 -14.56
CA ILE A 389 -10.63 11.04 -13.86
C ILE A 389 -11.39 12.35 -13.98
N LYS A 390 -12.04 12.64 -15.12
CA LYS A 390 -12.90 13.83 -15.27
C LYS A 390 -14.11 13.76 -14.32
N VAL A 391 -14.78 12.62 -14.24
CA VAL A 391 -15.90 12.37 -13.31
C VAL A 391 -15.44 12.50 -11.86
N ALA A 392 -14.39 11.79 -11.45
CA ALA A 392 -13.86 11.88 -10.08
C ALA A 392 -13.51 13.33 -9.69
N LYS A 393 -12.90 14.09 -10.60
CA LYS A 393 -12.57 15.51 -10.38
C LYS A 393 -13.82 16.39 -10.24
N GLN A 394 -14.91 16.13 -10.97
CA GLN A 394 -16.17 16.90 -10.83
C GLN A 394 -16.77 16.75 -9.42
N PHE A 395 -16.66 15.57 -8.82
CA PHE A 395 -17.17 15.29 -7.47
C PHE A 395 -16.15 15.52 -6.35
N GLY A 396 -14.91 15.93 -6.66
CA GLY A 396 -13.84 16.16 -5.69
C GLY A 396 -13.22 14.88 -5.10
N MET A 397 -13.34 13.74 -5.79
CA MET A 397 -12.84 12.44 -5.34
C MET A 397 -11.39 12.20 -5.81
N LYS A 398 -10.52 11.66 -4.96
CA LYS A 398 -9.23 11.07 -5.37
C LYS A 398 -9.50 9.66 -5.90
N LEU A 399 -9.25 9.45 -7.19
CA LEU A 399 -9.37 8.15 -7.84
C LEU A 399 -7.99 7.49 -7.96
N THR A 400 -7.90 6.21 -7.58
CA THR A 400 -6.74 5.34 -7.78
C THR A 400 -7.10 4.26 -8.79
N MET A 401 -6.26 4.10 -9.83
CA MET A 401 -6.40 3.02 -10.80
C MET A 401 -5.64 1.78 -10.30
N PHE A 402 -6.32 0.63 -10.23
CA PHE A 402 -5.69 -0.66 -9.96
C PHE A 402 -5.53 -1.43 -11.29
N HIS A 403 -4.30 -1.45 -11.79
CA HIS A 403 -3.95 -2.08 -13.06
C HIS A 403 -3.93 -3.61 -12.92
N GLY A 404 -4.92 -4.28 -13.51
CA GLY A 404 -5.07 -5.74 -13.47
C GLY A 404 -4.11 -6.52 -14.40
N ARG A 405 -4.30 -7.84 -14.44
CA ARG A 405 -3.44 -8.75 -15.22
C ARG A 405 -3.45 -8.41 -16.72
N GLY A 406 -2.27 -8.45 -17.34
CA GLY A 406 -2.11 -8.49 -18.80
C GLY A 406 -1.76 -7.16 -19.47
N GLY A 407 -1.86 -6.04 -18.76
CA GLY A 407 -1.42 -4.75 -19.27
C GLY A 407 0.10 -4.70 -19.49
N THR A 408 0.55 -3.76 -20.31
CA THR A 408 1.97 -3.45 -20.52
C THR A 408 2.70 -3.16 -19.20
N VAL A 409 2.00 -2.53 -18.24
CA VAL A 409 2.47 -2.23 -16.89
C VAL A 409 2.76 -3.50 -16.06
N GLY A 410 1.98 -4.57 -16.23
CA GLY A 410 2.02 -5.75 -15.35
C GLY A 410 2.72 -6.98 -15.92
N ARG A 411 3.23 -6.95 -17.16
CA ARG A 411 3.81 -8.12 -17.86
C ARG A 411 5.32 -8.11 -18.08
N GLY A 412 6.02 -7.01 -17.82
CA GLY A 412 7.48 -6.91 -18.08
C GLY A 412 7.91 -7.10 -19.55
N GLY A 413 6.95 -7.16 -20.49
CA GLY A 413 7.21 -7.33 -21.94
C GLY A 413 7.78 -6.08 -22.64
N GLY A 414 8.03 -5.03 -21.86
CA GLY A 414 8.69 -3.78 -22.23
C GLY A 414 9.03 -3.03 -20.94
N PRO A 415 9.71 -1.86 -21.01
CA PRO A 415 10.07 -1.12 -19.80
C PRO A 415 8.82 -0.63 -19.06
N THR A 416 8.55 -1.19 -17.87
CA THR A 416 7.39 -0.81 -17.02
C THR A 416 7.32 0.70 -16.78
N HIS A 417 8.48 1.34 -16.59
CA HIS A 417 8.63 2.80 -16.53
C HIS A 417 7.97 3.53 -17.71
N LEU A 418 8.19 3.09 -18.95
CA LEU A 418 7.55 3.70 -20.13
C LEU A 418 6.04 3.41 -20.19
N ALA A 419 5.62 2.23 -19.72
CA ALA A 419 4.19 1.88 -19.64
C ALA A 419 3.43 2.71 -18.59
N LEU A 420 4.11 3.15 -17.53
CA LEU A 420 3.57 4.11 -16.55
C LEU A 420 3.53 5.53 -17.11
N LEU A 421 4.60 5.98 -17.76
CA LEU A 421 4.66 7.29 -18.43
C LEU A 421 3.66 7.44 -19.59
N SER A 422 3.21 6.33 -20.19
CA SER A 422 2.18 6.33 -21.25
C SER A 422 0.74 6.28 -20.73
N GLN A 423 0.50 6.22 -19.41
CA GLN A 423 -0.86 6.31 -18.88
C GLN A 423 -1.46 7.70 -19.16
N PRO A 424 -2.80 7.83 -19.27
CA PRO A 424 -3.41 9.12 -19.54
C PRO A 424 -3.08 10.16 -18.45
N PRO A 425 -2.98 11.45 -18.79
CA PRO A 425 -2.57 12.48 -17.83
C PRO A 425 -3.43 12.50 -16.56
N LYS A 426 -2.76 12.54 -15.40
CA LYS A 426 -3.38 12.62 -14.05
C LYS A 426 -4.13 11.37 -13.57
N THR A 427 -3.99 10.22 -14.24
CA THR A 427 -4.55 8.93 -13.77
C THR A 427 -3.84 8.35 -12.56
N ILE A 428 -2.52 8.57 -12.42
CA ILE A 428 -1.72 8.08 -11.29
C ILE A 428 -1.86 8.99 -10.06
N HIS A 429 -1.75 10.31 -10.22
CA HIS A 429 -1.95 11.33 -9.17
C HIS A 429 -1.43 10.97 -7.74
N GLY A 430 -0.19 10.46 -7.65
CA GLY A 430 0.41 10.05 -6.39
C GLY A 430 -0.25 8.83 -5.73
N SER A 431 -0.77 7.89 -6.52
CA SER A 431 -1.25 6.58 -6.08
C SER A 431 -1.23 5.59 -7.25
N LEU A 432 -0.38 4.58 -7.16
CA LEU A 432 -0.24 3.54 -8.19
C LEU A 432 -0.50 2.18 -7.55
N ARG A 433 -1.39 1.37 -8.14
CA ARG A 433 -1.59 -0.03 -7.74
C ARG A 433 -1.57 -0.92 -8.98
N VAL A 434 -0.74 -1.97 -8.95
CA VAL A 434 -0.50 -2.84 -10.12
C VAL A 434 -0.48 -4.31 -9.69
N THR A 435 -1.10 -5.18 -10.48
CA THR A 435 -0.97 -6.64 -10.32
C THR A 435 0.40 -7.10 -10.82
N VAL A 436 1.29 -7.49 -9.91
CA VAL A 436 2.49 -8.24 -10.25
C VAL A 436 2.09 -9.67 -10.60
N GLN A 437 2.40 -10.12 -11.82
CA GLN A 437 2.08 -11.46 -12.29
C GLN A 437 3.07 -12.49 -11.73
N ALA A 438 2.57 -13.66 -11.30
CA ALA A 438 3.37 -14.71 -10.67
C ALA A 438 4.57 -15.15 -11.53
N GLU A 439 4.38 -15.22 -12.85
CA GLU A 439 5.45 -15.53 -13.81
C GLU A 439 6.55 -14.45 -13.91
N VAL A 440 6.30 -13.23 -13.44
CA VAL A 440 7.25 -12.10 -13.45
C VAL A 440 7.86 -11.83 -12.07
N ILE A 441 7.27 -12.32 -10.95
CA ILE A 441 7.77 -12.09 -9.58
C ILE A 441 9.27 -12.39 -9.46
N LYS A 442 9.74 -13.54 -9.98
CA LYS A 442 11.16 -13.91 -9.90
C LYS A 442 12.08 -12.96 -10.69
N GLN A 443 11.61 -12.41 -11.81
CA GLN A 443 12.37 -11.45 -12.61
C GLN A 443 12.39 -10.06 -11.95
N SER A 444 11.31 -9.68 -11.27
CA SER A 444 11.17 -8.40 -10.57
C SER A 444 11.89 -8.35 -9.23
N PHE A 445 11.73 -9.39 -8.41
CA PHE A 445 12.09 -9.36 -6.98
C PHE A 445 12.99 -10.53 -6.55
N GLY A 446 13.38 -11.43 -7.47
CA GLY A 446 14.17 -12.63 -7.15
C GLY A 446 15.68 -12.41 -6.97
N GLU A 447 16.16 -11.17 -7.10
CA GLU A 447 17.55 -10.76 -6.94
C GLU A 447 17.57 -9.32 -6.39
N GLU A 448 18.47 -9.00 -5.46
CA GLU A 448 18.51 -7.72 -4.73
C GLU A 448 18.62 -6.52 -5.69
N HIS A 449 19.49 -6.59 -6.69
CA HIS A 449 19.68 -5.53 -7.67
C HIS A 449 18.52 -5.39 -8.66
N LEU A 450 17.71 -6.44 -8.83
CA LEU A 450 16.49 -6.38 -9.65
C LEU A 450 15.30 -5.83 -8.85
N CYS A 451 15.21 -6.19 -7.57
CA CYS A 451 14.24 -5.63 -6.63
C CYS A 451 14.41 -4.10 -6.53
N PHE A 452 15.63 -3.63 -6.28
CA PHE A 452 15.96 -2.20 -6.20
C PHE A 452 15.68 -1.41 -7.50
N ARG A 453 15.67 -2.07 -8.66
CA ARG A 453 15.35 -1.45 -9.97
C ARG A 453 13.86 -1.53 -10.34
N THR A 454 13.09 -2.30 -9.59
CA THR A 454 11.65 -2.49 -9.82
C THR A 454 10.82 -1.53 -8.98
N LEU A 455 11.28 -1.28 -7.76
CA LEU A 455 10.83 -0.18 -6.89
C LEU A 455 11.28 1.18 -7.47
#